data_AF-A0AAW1P8J9-F1
#
_entry.id   AF-A0AAW1P8J9-F1
#
_cell.length_a   1.000
_cell.length_b   1.000
_cell.length_c   1.000
_cell.angle_alpha   90.00
_cell.angle_beta   90.00
_cell.angle_gamma   90.00
#
_symmetry.space_group_name_H-M   'P 1'
#
loop_
_entity.id
_entity.type
_entity.pdbx_description
1 polymer ?
#
loop_
_entity_poly.entity_id
_entity_poly.type
_entity_poly.pdbx_seq_one_letter_code
_entity_poly.pdbx_strand_id
1 'polypeptide(L)' 'METEPAERWPPLQKFSTVQDILDQNKILIAEVNHNHDTRTPEALARNVILINELNSNISKVVQIYKELSSAVM' A
#
# COMPACT_ATOMS: atom_id res chain seq x y z
N MET A 1 6.73 39.73 1.49
CA MET A 1 6.47 38.82 0.35
C MET A 1 6.84 37.43 0.83
N GLU A 2 5.94 36.80 1.59
CA GLU A 2 6.07 35.39 1.94
C GLU A 2 5.58 34.61 0.73
N THR A 3 6.50 33.90 0.08
CA THR A 3 6.17 33.00 -1.01
C THR A 3 5.35 31.86 -0.44
N GLU A 4 4.07 31.82 -0.78
CA GLU A 4 3.19 30.68 -0.50
C GLU A 4 3.90 29.40 -0.98
N PRO A 5 3.97 28.34 -0.16
CA PRO A 5 4.62 27.10 -0.58
C PRO A 5 3.85 26.56 -1.77
N ALA A 6 4.52 26.55 -2.93
CA ALA A 6 4.00 26.10 -4.21
C ALA A 6 3.04 24.91 -4.02
N GLU A 7 1.77 25.13 -4.37
CA GLU A 7 0.70 24.13 -4.35
C GLU A 7 1.24 22.82 -4.93
N ARG A 8 1.48 21.86 -4.05
CA ARG A 8 2.18 20.62 -4.39
C ARG A 8 1.22 19.79 -5.24
N TRP A 9 1.48 19.74 -6.54
CA TRP A 9 0.70 19.06 -7.58
C TRP A 9 0.00 17.79 -7.05
N PRO A 10 -1.35 17.73 -7.01
CA PRO A 10 -2.09 16.68 -6.29
C PRO A 10 -1.72 15.24 -6.71
N PRO A 11 -1.42 14.96 -7.99
CA PRO A 11 -0.87 13.66 -8.38
C PRO A 11 0.42 13.22 -7.67
N LEU A 12 1.34 14.13 -7.32
CA LEU A 12 2.59 13.75 -6.61
C LEU A 12 2.30 13.18 -5.22
N GLN A 13 1.29 13.72 -4.53
CA GLN A 13 0.88 13.21 -3.22
C GLN A 13 0.28 11.81 -3.34
N LYS A 14 -0.58 11.59 -4.35
CA LYS A 14 -1.17 10.28 -4.62
C LYS A 14 -0.10 9.23 -4.96
N PHE A 15 0.95 9.59 -5.70
CA PHE A 15 2.06 8.68 -5.96
C PHE A 15 2.87 8.34 -4.70
N SER A 16 3.12 9.31 -3.81
CA SER A 16 3.76 9.05 -2.52
C SER A 16 2.95 8.07 -1.69
N THR A 17 1.63 8.27 -1.60
CA THR A 17 0.74 7.34 -0.87
C THR A 17 0.76 5.94 -1.45
N VAL A 18 0.77 5.79 -2.79
CA VAL A 18 0.93 4.46 -3.41
C VAL A 18 2.27 3.84 -3.02
N GLN A 19 3.35 4.61 -3.04
CA GLN A 19 4.67 4.13 -2.66
C GLN A 19 4.69 3.62 -1.21
N ASP A 20 4.12 4.39 -0.27
CA ASP A 20 4.03 4.01 1.14
C ASP A 20 3.25 2.70 1.33
N ILE A 21 2.13 2.53 0.61
CA ILE A 21 1.32 1.30 0.65
C ILE A 21 2.11 0.10 0.10
N LEU A 22 2.85 0.29 -0.99
CA LEU A 22 3.66 -0.78 -1.59
C LEU A 22 4.84 -1.17 -0.68
N ASP A 23 5.43 -0.22 0.03
CA ASP A 23 6.49 -0.50 1.00
C ASP A 23 5.95 -1.25 2.23
N GLN A 24 4.74 -0.91 2.70
CA GLN A 24 4.04 -1.73 3.71
C GLN A 24 3.78 -3.16 3.20
N ASN A 25 3.33 -3.32 1.95
CA ASN A 25 3.11 -4.66 1.38
C ASN A 25 4.38 -5.51 1.36
N LYS A 26 5.56 -4.91 1.11
CA LYS A 26 6.84 -5.65 1.17
C LYS A 26 7.09 -6.23 2.56
N ILE A 27 6.82 -5.46 3.61
CA ILE A 27 6.99 -5.90 5.01
C ILE A 27 5.99 -7.03 5.33
N LEU A 28 4.72 -6.86 4.96
CA LEU A 28 3.69 -7.88 5.17
C LEU A 28 4.01 -9.19 4.45
N ILE A 29 4.51 -9.13 3.21
CA ILE A 29 4.95 -10.33 2.46
C ILE A 29 6.11 -11.02 3.16
N ALA A 30 7.08 -10.26 3.69
CA ALA A 30 8.18 -10.83 4.45
C ALA A 30 7.68 -11.57 5.71
N GLU A 31 6.70 -11.02 6.42
CA GLU A 31 6.08 -11.69 7.57
C GLU A 31 5.30 -12.94 7.15
N VAL A 32 4.54 -12.88 6.04
CA VAL A 32 3.83 -14.04 5.49
C VAL A 32 4.79 -15.20 5.17
N ASN A 33 5.93 -14.89 4.54
CA ASN A 33 6.96 -15.88 4.24
C ASN A 33 7.56 -16.47 5.52
N HIS A 34 7.92 -15.63 6.50
CA HIS A 34 8.44 -16.09 7.78
C HIS A 34 7.46 -17.03 8.50
N ASN A 35 6.19 -16.66 8.57
CA ASN A 35 5.14 -17.48 9.16
C ASN A 35 4.92 -18.81 8.41
N HIS A 36 5.13 -18.83 7.08
CA HIS A 36 5.07 -20.04 6.29
C HIS A 36 6.24 -20.98 6.61
N ASP A 37 7.44 -20.42 6.82
CA ASP A 37 8.65 -21.17 7.15
C ASP A 37 8.60 -21.80 8.56
N THR A 38 7.95 -21.13 9.53
CA THR A 38 7.80 -21.67 10.90
C THR A 38 6.80 -22.82 10.98
N ARG A 39 5.82 -22.90 10.06
CA ARG A 39 4.84 -23.98 9.91
C ARG A 39 3.99 -24.26 11.17
N THR A 40 3.85 -23.30 12.08
CA THR A 40 2.94 -23.46 13.22
C THR A 40 1.50 -23.12 12.82
N PRO A 41 0.48 -23.77 13.42
CA PRO A 41 -0.92 -23.44 13.15
C PRO A 41 -1.24 -21.96 13.38
N GLU A 42 -0.66 -21.36 14.42
CA GLU A 42 -0.86 -19.95 14.78
C GLU A 42 -0.26 -19.01 13.74
N ALA A 43 0.93 -19.33 13.22
CA ALA A 43 1.59 -18.53 12.18
C ALA A 43 0.84 -18.60 10.85
N LEU A 44 0.35 -19.78 10.47
CA LEU A 44 -0.47 -19.95 9.28
C LEU A 44 -1.84 -19.25 9.41
N ALA A 45 -2.44 -19.24 10.61
CA ALA A 45 -3.65 -18.47 10.87
C ALA A 45 -3.38 -16.95 10.74
N ARG A 46 -2.23 -16.47 11.24
CA ARG A 46 -1.79 -15.07 11.04
C ARG A 46 -1.63 -14.72 9.56
N ASN A 47 -1.16 -15.63 8.72
CA ASN A 47 -1.05 -15.39 7.27
C ASN A 47 -2.38 -15.05 6.61
N VAL A 48 -3.50 -15.62 7.07
CA VAL A 48 -4.82 -15.28 6.55
C VAL A 48 -5.14 -13.80 6.78
N ILE A 49 -4.79 -13.28 7.96
CA ILE A 49 -5.01 -11.86 8.32
C ILE A 49 -4.11 -10.96 7.47
N LEU A 50 -2.81 -11.29 7.39
CA LEU A 50 -1.83 -10.51 6.63
C LEU A 50 -2.15 -10.47 5.13
N ILE A 51 -2.62 -11.59 4.55
CA ILE A 51 -3.04 -11.64 3.15
C ILE A 51 -4.31 -10.80 2.90
N ASN A 52 -5.25 -10.77 3.85
CA ASN A 52 -6.38 -9.86 3.76
C ASN A 52 -5.94 -8.38 3.78
N GLU A 53 -4.95 -8.05 4.60
CA GLU A 53 -4.37 -6.69 4.63
C GLU A 53 -3.69 -6.35 3.29
N LEU A 54 -2.90 -7.27 2.73
CA LEU A 54 -2.30 -7.12 1.39
C LEU A 54 -3.38 -6.86 0.33
N ASN A 55 -4.47 -7.62 0.32
CA ASN A 55 -5.58 -7.45 -0.62
C ASN A 55 -6.26 -6.09 -0.47
N SER A 56 -6.44 -5.61 0.76
CA SER A 56 -6.99 -4.28 1.05
C SER A 56 -6.07 -3.18 0.52
N ASN A 57 -4.77 -3.31 0.76
CA ASN A 57 -3.76 -2.37 0.26
C ASN A 57 -3.71 -2.31 -1.26
N ILE A 58 -3.74 -3.45 -1.96
CA ILE A 58 -3.81 -3.48 -3.42
C ILE A 58 -5.11 -2.85 -3.95
N SER A 59 -6.25 -3.10 -3.28
CA SER A 59 -7.53 -2.47 -3.65
C SER A 59 -7.47 -0.93 -3.55
N LYS A 60 -6.81 -0.41 -2.51
CA LYS A 60 -6.56 1.04 -2.35
C LYS A 60 -5.66 1.58 -3.46
N VAL A 61 -4.56 0.89 -3.78
CA VAL A 61 -3.65 1.30 -4.87
C VAL A 61 -4.39 1.37 -6.20
N VAL A 62 -5.20 0.36 -6.52
CA VAL A 62 -6.04 0.35 -7.73
C VAL A 62 -7.00 1.54 -7.74
N GLN A 63 -7.64 1.86 -6.60
CA GLN A 63 -8.54 3.00 -6.48
C GLN A 63 -7.82 4.33 -6.73
N ILE A 64 -6.64 4.54 -6.15
CA ILE A 64 -5.83 5.75 -6.36
C ILE A 64 -5.46 5.92 -7.84
N TYR A 65 -5.04 4.83 -8.50
CA TYR A 65 -4.73 4.88 -9.93
C TYR A 65 -5.96 5.15 -10.81
N LYS A 66 -7.13 4.62 -10.46
CA LYS A 66 -8.39 4.96 -11.16
C LYS A 66 -8.68 6.45 -11.08
N GLU A 67 -8.58 7.03 -9.88
CA GLU A 67 -8.80 8.47 -9.69
C GLU A 67 -7.78 9.34 -10.44
N LEU A 68 -6.51 8.92 -10.47
CA LEU A 68 -5.48 9.61 -11.24
C LEU A 68 -5.76 9.53 -12.75
N SER A 69 -6.13 8.35 -13.25
CA SER A 69 -6.48 8.17 -14.66
C SER A 69 -7.66 9.05 -15.07
N SER A 70 -8.69 9.16 -14.23
CA SER A 70 -9.85 10.02 -14.49
C SER A 70 -9.56 11.51 -14.35
N ALA A 71 -8.47 11.90 -13.70
CA ALA A 71 -8.06 13.30 -13.53
C ALA A 71 -7.12 13.78 -14.65
N VAL A 72 -6.46 12.85 -15.34
CA VAL A 72 -5.50 13.12 -16.44
C VAL A 72 -6.18 12.99 -17.82
N MET A 73 -7.35 12.36 -17.88
CA MET A 73 -8.15 12.15 -19.09
C MET A 73 -9.41 13.01 -19.05
#